data_AF-A0AAD4ESF5-F1
#
_entry.id   AF-A0AAD4ESF5-F1
#
_cell.length_a   1.000
_cell.length_b   1.000
_cell.length_c   1.000
_cell.angle_alpha   90.00
_cell.angle_beta   90.00
_cell.angle_gamma   90.00
#
_symmetry.space_group_name_H-M   'P 1'
#
loop_
_entity.id
_entity.type
_entity.pdbx_description
1 polymer ?
#
loop_
_entity_poly.entity_id
_entity_poly.type
_entity_poly.pdbx_seq_one_letter_code
_entity_poly.pdbx_strand_id
1 'polypeptide(L)'
;MSFGFSVGDFIAVGKLIADITSCLKESGGSKSEYCDLVLELECLHKTLLHLDRLPSSQGNSRSVDSIKYAALSCRRPLEEFLGKLKRYEASLGPSTKSSTWKTPVDKVRFHLGARDEIRKMQSYLSVHAGTLNILLAEHGLESMNIAHEQNGAAHLAIRERLETTNGVLVQVRDSVVGQAAALYKATTLLEQLYKLVSGEIRASWRRLEDKQIYLTLLDIKAGLVSRPDVRWTFLQEPVLVEDALGRKFPVPSEYDFSLLDRIIRHKF
;
A
#
# COMPACT_ATOMS: atom_id res chain seq x y z
N MET A 1 -16.27 -23.93 -27.01
CA MET A 1 -16.05 -25.27 -27.58
C MET A 1 -14.66 -25.70 -27.17
N SER A 2 -14.50 -26.79 -26.40
CA SER A 2 -13.16 -27.31 -26.10
C SER A 2 -12.64 -28.05 -27.32
N PHE A 3 -11.43 -27.75 -27.79
CA PHE A 3 -10.83 -28.34 -28.99
C PHE A 3 -10.48 -29.85 -28.88
N GLY A 4 -10.90 -30.54 -27.83
CA GLY A 4 -10.82 -32.00 -27.72
C GLY A 4 -9.40 -32.56 -27.57
N PHE A 5 -8.42 -31.73 -27.21
CA PHE A 5 -7.06 -32.17 -26.91
C PHE A 5 -6.84 -32.35 -25.41
N SER A 6 -5.96 -33.29 -25.04
CA SER A 6 -5.58 -33.61 -23.67
C SER A 6 -4.07 -33.50 -23.47
N VAL A 7 -3.61 -33.38 -22.22
CA VAL A 7 -2.18 -33.47 -21.84
C VAL A 7 -1.55 -34.75 -22.41
N GLY A 8 -2.33 -35.84 -22.52
CA GLY A 8 -1.90 -37.09 -23.14
C GLY A 8 -1.48 -36.96 -24.61
N ASP A 9 -2.02 -35.99 -25.35
CA ASP A 9 -1.69 -35.79 -26.76
C ASP A 9 -0.29 -35.19 -26.94
N PHE A 10 0.12 -34.26 -26.06
CA PHE A 10 1.47 -33.71 -26.07
C PHE A 10 2.53 -34.78 -25.76
N ILE A 11 2.23 -35.67 -24.81
CA ILE A 11 3.10 -36.82 -24.48
C ILE A 11 3.18 -37.79 -25.66
N ALA A 12 2.05 -38.07 -26.31
CA ALA A 12 2.02 -38.96 -27.48
C ALA A 12 2.86 -38.42 -28.64
N VAL A 13 2.72 -37.12 -28.97
CA VAL A 13 3.54 -36.46 -29.99
C VAL A 13 5.02 -36.44 -29.57
N GLY A 14 5.32 -36.15 -28.31
CA GLY A 14 6.69 -36.17 -27.80
C GLY A 14 7.36 -37.54 -27.92
N LYS A 15 6.63 -38.62 -27.59
CA LYS A 15 7.11 -39.99 -27.80
C LYS A 15 7.37 -40.27 -29.28
N LEU A 16 6.48 -39.82 -30.15
CA LEU A 16 6.59 -40.05 -31.57
C LEU A 16 7.79 -39.31 -32.20
N ILE A 17 8.09 -38.10 -31.72
CA ILE A 17 9.32 -37.38 -32.07
C ILE A 17 10.55 -38.17 -31.61
N ALA A 18 10.55 -38.72 -30.40
CA ALA A 18 11.66 -39.52 -29.88
C ALA A 18 11.90 -40.80 -30.72
N ASP A 19 10.82 -41.50 -31.09
CA ASP A 19 10.88 -42.69 -31.94
C ASP A 19 11.48 -42.36 -33.32
N ILE A 20 11.04 -41.27 -33.96
CA ILE A 20 11.60 -40.80 -35.25
C ILE A 20 13.08 -40.49 -35.10
N THR A 21 13.46 -39.74 -34.06
CA THR A 21 14.85 -39.36 -33.80
C THR A 21 15.75 -40.59 -33.59
N SER A 22 15.27 -41.64 -32.90
CA SER A 22 16.02 -42.90 -32.74
C SER A 22 16.20 -43.60 -34.09
N CYS A 23 15.12 -43.79 -34.85
CA CYS A 23 15.18 -44.42 -36.17
C CYS A 23 16.11 -43.67 -37.14
N LEU A 24 16.13 -42.32 -37.12
CA LEU A 24 17.04 -41.51 -37.94
C LEU A 24 18.51 -41.68 -37.53
N LYS A 25 18.79 -41.74 -36.22
CA LYS A 25 20.15 -41.98 -35.69
C LYS A 25 20.66 -43.37 -36.04
N GLU A 26 19.81 -44.38 -36.04
CA GLU A 26 20.14 -45.77 -36.36
C GLU A 26 20.32 -46.03 -37.86
N SER A 27 19.51 -45.38 -38.72
CA SER A 27 19.50 -45.63 -40.17
C SER A 27 20.42 -44.71 -41.00
N GLY A 28 20.70 -43.50 -40.53
CA GLY A 28 21.27 -42.42 -41.34
C GLY A 28 22.76 -42.13 -41.16
N GLY A 29 23.35 -42.43 -40.00
CA GLY A 29 24.72 -42.01 -39.65
C GLY A 29 24.94 -40.49 -39.72
N SER A 30 26.21 -40.04 -39.79
CA SER A 30 26.66 -38.63 -39.73
C SER A 30 26.33 -37.75 -40.97
N LYS A 31 25.26 -38.03 -41.72
CA LYS A 31 24.86 -37.22 -42.87
C LYS A 31 24.15 -35.94 -42.40
N SER A 32 24.61 -34.78 -42.88
CA SER A 32 24.13 -33.45 -42.43
C SER A 32 22.61 -33.30 -42.47
N GLU A 33 21.95 -33.78 -43.53
CA GLU A 33 20.49 -33.65 -43.71
C GLU A 33 19.69 -34.39 -42.63
N TYR A 34 20.22 -35.49 -42.07
CA TYR A 34 19.59 -36.22 -40.96
C TYR A 34 19.79 -35.48 -39.65
N CYS A 35 20.98 -34.92 -39.43
CA CYS A 35 21.29 -34.10 -38.26
C CYS A 35 20.38 -32.87 -38.18
N ASP A 36 20.17 -32.17 -39.30
CA ASP A 36 19.33 -30.97 -39.36
C ASP A 36 17.88 -31.28 -39.00
N LEU A 37 17.30 -32.35 -39.55
CA LEU A 37 15.94 -32.77 -39.19
C LEU A 37 15.84 -33.20 -37.72
N VAL A 38 16.85 -33.89 -37.17
CA VAL A 38 16.87 -34.26 -35.75
C VAL A 38 16.86 -33.01 -34.86
N LEU A 39 17.64 -31.98 -35.21
CA LEU A 39 17.64 -30.72 -34.46
C LEU A 39 16.27 -30.01 -34.52
N GLU A 40 15.63 -29.97 -35.68
CA GLU A 40 14.29 -29.40 -35.83
C GLU A 40 13.25 -30.15 -35.00
N LEU A 41 13.31 -31.49 -34.99
CA LEU A 41 12.44 -32.35 -34.19
C LEU A 41 12.65 -32.14 -32.67
N GLU A 42 13.89 -32.02 -32.22
CA GLU A 42 14.20 -31.71 -30.82
C GLU A 42 13.71 -30.30 -30.43
N CYS A 43 13.80 -29.33 -31.34
CA CYS A 43 13.25 -27.99 -31.14
C CYS A 43 11.72 -28.01 -31.01
N LEU A 44 11.04 -28.77 -31.88
CA LEU A 44 9.60 -28.98 -31.81
C LEU A 44 9.20 -29.62 -30.47
N HIS A 45 9.92 -30.65 -30.02
CA HIS A 45 9.64 -31.31 -28.74
C HIS A 45 9.73 -30.34 -27.55
N LYS A 46 10.78 -29.52 -27.49
CA LYS A 46 10.93 -28.49 -26.44
C LYS A 46 9.80 -27.45 -26.50
N THR A 47 9.44 -27.02 -27.71
CA THR A 47 8.35 -26.07 -27.93
C THR A 47 7.03 -26.62 -27.42
N LEU A 48 6.72 -27.88 -27.71
CA LEU A 48 5.51 -28.57 -27.22
C LEU A 48 5.46 -28.65 -25.69
N LEU A 49 6.59 -28.93 -25.03
CA LEU A 49 6.67 -28.94 -23.55
C LEU A 49 6.43 -27.55 -22.95
N HIS A 50 6.90 -26.49 -23.60
CA HIS A 50 6.65 -25.12 -23.16
C HIS A 50 5.18 -24.72 -23.37
N LEU A 51 4.58 -25.13 -24.49
CA LEU A 51 3.18 -24.85 -24.79
C LEU A 51 2.20 -25.57 -23.87
N ASP A 52 2.51 -26.81 -23.46
CA ASP A 52 1.69 -27.56 -22.48
C ASP A 52 1.58 -26.79 -21.15
N ARG A 53 2.67 -26.16 -20.73
CA ARG A 53 2.76 -25.35 -19.50
C ARG A 53 2.12 -23.97 -19.61
N LEU A 54 1.71 -23.54 -20.81
CA LEU A 54 1.13 -22.21 -20.99
C LEU A 54 -0.24 -22.15 -20.28
N PRO A 55 -0.41 -21.27 -19.27
CA PRO A 55 -1.64 -21.19 -18.50
C PRO A 55 -2.77 -20.62 -19.37
N SER A 56 -3.91 -21.29 -19.40
CA SER A 56 -5.13 -20.75 -19.98
C SER A 56 -5.71 -19.72 -19.00
N SER A 57 -5.24 -18.47 -19.07
CA SER A 57 -5.78 -17.38 -18.26
C SER A 57 -7.24 -17.12 -18.62
N GLN A 58 -8.07 -16.71 -17.64
CA GLN A 58 -9.52 -16.57 -17.77
C GLN A 58 -9.99 -15.65 -18.92
N GLY A 59 -9.13 -14.79 -19.47
CA GLY A 59 -9.43 -13.94 -20.63
C GLY A 59 -8.98 -14.50 -22.00
N ASN A 60 -7.95 -15.36 -22.05
CA ASN A 60 -7.26 -15.71 -23.31
C ASN A 60 -7.38 -17.20 -23.68
N SER A 61 -8.30 -17.94 -23.04
CA SER A 61 -8.38 -19.39 -23.19
C SER A 61 -8.53 -19.82 -24.66
N ARG A 62 -9.27 -19.07 -25.48
CA ARG A 62 -9.50 -19.40 -26.90
C ARG A 62 -8.26 -19.29 -27.78
N SER A 63 -7.42 -18.27 -27.54
CA SER A 63 -6.18 -18.04 -28.28
C SER A 63 -5.14 -19.09 -27.90
N VAL A 64 -4.99 -19.36 -26.60
CA VAL A 64 -4.14 -20.44 -26.07
C VAL A 64 -4.57 -21.81 -26.60
N ASP A 65 -5.87 -22.10 -26.61
CA ASP A 65 -6.38 -23.38 -27.12
C ASP A 65 -6.12 -23.54 -28.63
N SER A 66 -6.19 -22.46 -29.40
CA SER A 66 -5.89 -22.46 -30.84
C SER A 66 -4.41 -22.72 -31.09
N ILE A 67 -3.51 -22.13 -30.28
CA ILE A 67 -2.06 -22.42 -30.32
C ILE A 67 -1.80 -23.89 -30.00
N LYS A 68 -2.40 -24.41 -28.92
CA LYS A 68 -2.23 -25.82 -28.51
C LYS A 68 -2.73 -26.78 -29.59
N TYR A 69 -3.89 -26.50 -30.17
CA TYR A 69 -4.43 -27.27 -31.29
C TYR A 69 -3.50 -27.23 -32.51
N ALA A 70 -3.03 -26.04 -32.90
CA ALA A 70 -2.07 -25.90 -33.99
C ALA A 70 -0.84 -26.74 -33.71
N ALA A 71 -0.24 -26.64 -32.52
CA ALA A 71 0.96 -27.38 -32.15
C ALA A 71 0.78 -28.91 -32.23
N LEU A 72 -0.40 -29.42 -31.88
CA LEU A 72 -0.71 -30.86 -31.96
C LEU A 72 -1.04 -31.35 -33.38
N SER A 73 -1.30 -30.45 -34.34
CA SER A 73 -1.61 -30.83 -35.73
C SER A 73 -0.44 -31.52 -36.45
N CYS A 74 0.78 -31.40 -35.93
CA CYS A 74 1.96 -32.13 -36.44
C CYS A 74 1.91 -33.64 -36.20
N ARG A 75 1.00 -34.14 -35.34
CA ARG A 75 0.92 -35.57 -34.99
C ARG A 75 0.76 -36.47 -36.21
N ARG A 76 -0.22 -36.20 -37.08
CA ARG A 76 -0.51 -37.05 -38.25
C ARG A 76 0.66 -37.07 -39.25
N PRO A 77 1.23 -35.92 -39.66
CA PRO A 77 2.41 -35.92 -40.53
C PRO A 77 3.60 -36.68 -39.94
N LEU A 78 3.82 -36.57 -38.63
CA LEU A 78 4.90 -37.31 -37.96
C LEU A 78 4.61 -38.83 -37.93
N GLU A 79 3.36 -39.25 -37.66
CA GLU A 79 2.95 -40.67 -37.72
C GLU A 79 3.17 -41.27 -39.12
N GLU A 80 2.75 -40.55 -40.16
CA GLU A 80 2.97 -40.95 -41.55
C GLU A 80 4.45 -41.07 -41.88
N PHE A 81 5.26 -40.10 -41.44
CA PHE A 81 6.70 -40.11 -41.66
C PHE A 81 7.39 -41.26 -40.94
N LEU A 82 7.05 -41.53 -39.68
CA LEU A 82 7.55 -42.69 -38.94
C LEU A 82 7.18 -44.00 -39.63
N GLY A 83 5.95 -44.11 -40.16
CA GLY A 83 5.51 -45.26 -40.93
C GLY A 83 6.35 -45.49 -42.19
N LYS A 84 6.70 -44.43 -42.91
CA LYS A 84 7.60 -44.50 -44.07
C LYS A 84 9.03 -44.88 -43.65
N LEU A 85 9.54 -44.27 -42.58
CA LEU A 85 10.87 -44.53 -42.04
C LEU A 85 11.05 -46.01 -41.62
N LYS A 86 10.06 -46.61 -40.96
CA LYS A 86 10.08 -48.04 -40.59
C LYS A 86 10.03 -48.97 -41.80
N ARG A 87 9.25 -48.63 -42.84
CA ARG A 87 9.25 -49.39 -44.11
C ARG A 87 10.62 -49.33 -44.79
N TYR A 88 11.28 -48.18 -44.70
CA TYR A 88 12.63 -48.02 -45.18
C TYR A 88 13.60 -48.93 -44.40
N GLU A 89 13.61 -48.86 -43.08
CA GLU A 89 14.45 -49.69 -42.22
C GLU A 89 14.25 -51.21 -42.44
N ALA A 90 12.99 -51.67 -42.49
CA ALA A 90 12.66 -53.08 -42.73
C ALA A 90 13.20 -53.60 -44.08
N SER A 91 13.34 -52.73 -45.08
CA SER A 91 13.93 -53.10 -46.37
C SER A 91 15.46 -53.02 -46.40
N LEU A 92 16.11 -52.47 -45.37
CA LEU A 92 17.57 -52.41 -45.24
C LEU A 92 18.15 -53.41 -44.22
N GLY A 93 17.33 -53.99 -43.35
CA GLY A 93 17.74 -54.93 -42.31
C GLY A 93 18.49 -56.18 -42.82
N PRO A 94 19.32 -56.81 -41.98
CA PRO A 94 20.14 -57.95 -42.35
C PRO A 94 19.24 -59.11 -42.82
N SER A 95 19.44 -59.50 -44.07
CA SER A 95 18.72 -60.54 -44.80
C SER A 95 18.44 -61.79 -43.95
N THR A 96 17.22 -61.91 -43.41
CA THR A 96 16.66 -63.20 -43.03
C THR A 96 16.18 -63.91 -44.28
N LYS A 97 17.10 -64.64 -44.92
CA LYS A 97 16.87 -65.80 -45.79
C LYS A 97 15.70 -65.71 -46.79
N SER A 98 15.65 -64.67 -47.62
CA SER A 98 15.36 -64.80 -49.07
C SER A 98 15.21 -63.42 -49.71
N SER A 99 16.12 -63.08 -50.61
CA SER A 99 15.82 -62.47 -51.90
C SER A 99 17.14 -62.07 -52.53
N THR A 100 17.43 -62.72 -53.65
CA THR A 100 18.70 -62.64 -54.38
C THR A 100 18.90 -61.29 -55.06
N TRP A 101 17.96 -60.35 -55.06
CA TRP A 101 18.09 -59.09 -55.81
C TRP A 101 17.90 -57.86 -54.92
N LYS A 102 19.01 -57.22 -54.54
CA LYS A 102 19.05 -55.76 -54.28
C LYS A 102 20.26 -55.22 -55.01
N THR A 103 20.01 -54.67 -56.20
CA THR A 103 21.05 -54.03 -56.99
C THR A 103 21.49 -52.73 -56.29
N PRO A 104 22.73 -52.25 -56.52
CA PRO A 104 23.16 -50.93 -56.05
C PRO A 104 22.20 -49.80 -56.49
N VAL A 105 21.48 -49.98 -57.62
CA VAL A 105 20.46 -49.04 -58.12
C VAL A 105 19.25 -48.98 -57.19
N ASP A 106 18.80 -50.11 -56.65
CA ASP A 106 17.68 -50.14 -55.69
C ASP A 106 18.05 -49.42 -54.38
N LYS A 107 19.29 -49.57 -53.91
CA LYS A 107 19.80 -48.82 -52.75
C LYS A 107 19.87 -47.31 -53.01
N VAL A 108 20.30 -46.89 -54.20
CA VAL A 108 20.35 -45.47 -54.58
C VAL A 108 18.94 -44.88 -54.70
N ARG A 109 18.02 -45.56 -55.39
CA ARG A 109 16.61 -45.14 -55.54
C ARG A 109 15.91 -45.07 -54.18
N PHE A 110 16.24 -46.00 -53.29
CA PHE A 110 15.78 -46.03 -51.92
C PHE A 110 16.30 -44.84 -51.09
N HIS A 111 17.62 -44.56 -51.13
CA HIS A 111 18.21 -43.42 -50.44
C HIS A 111 17.70 -42.07 -50.99
N LEU A 112 17.45 -41.99 -52.30
CA LEU A 112 16.86 -40.81 -52.93
C LEU A 112 15.43 -40.59 -52.42
N GLY A 113 14.60 -41.64 -52.37
CA GLY A 113 13.25 -41.55 -51.82
C GLY A 113 13.21 -41.18 -50.33
N ALA A 114 14.13 -41.72 -49.52
CA ALA A 114 14.25 -41.32 -48.12
C ALA A 114 14.67 -39.84 -47.97
N ARG A 115 15.57 -39.36 -48.83
CA ARG A 115 16.00 -37.95 -48.85
C ARG A 115 14.84 -37.01 -49.20
N ASP A 116 14.01 -37.38 -50.17
CA ASP A 116 12.84 -36.58 -50.55
C ASP A 116 11.81 -36.50 -49.41
N GLU A 117 11.58 -37.59 -48.69
CA GLU A 117 10.69 -37.61 -47.52
C GLU A 117 11.25 -36.78 -46.35
N ILE A 118 12.57 -36.81 -46.11
CA ILE A 118 13.23 -35.96 -45.11
C ILE A 118 13.04 -34.48 -45.45
N ARG A 119 13.32 -34.09 -46.70
CA ARG A 119 13.15 -32.69 -47.15
C ARG A 119 11.71 -32.23 -47.05
N LYS A 120 10.76 -33.11 -47.39
CA LYS A 120 9.33 -32.84 -47.24
C LYS A 120 8.94 -32.60 -45.78
N MET A 121 9.47 -33.41 -44.86
CA MET A 121 9.24 -33.22 -43.43
C MET A 121 9.86 -31.92 -42.92
N GLN A 122 11.11 -31.61 -43.28
CA GLN A 122 11.76 -30.34 -42.92
C GLN A 122 10.97 -29.12 -43.42
N SER A 123 10.52 -29.15 -44.67
CA SER A 123 9.67 -28.08 -45.23
C SER A 123 8.36 -27.93 -44.44
N TYR A 124 7.72 -29.04 -44.09
CA TYR A 124 6.51 -29.03 -43.26
C TYR A 124 6.80 -28.43 -41.87
N LEU A 125 7.85 -28.87 -41.18
CA LEU A 125 8.22 -28.37 -39.85
C LEU A 125 8.55 -26.88 -39.87
N SER A 126 9.24 -26.40 -40.90
CA SER A 126 9.54 -24.98 -41.08
C SER A 126 8.26 -24.13 -41.20
N VAL A 127 7.32 -24.54 -42.05
CA VAL A 127 6.00 -23.87 -42.18
C VAL A 127 5.20 -23.96 -40.89
N HIS A 128 5.26 -25.10 -40.21
CA HIS A 128 4.57 -25.32 -38.95
C HIS A 128 5.09 -24.42 -37.84
N ALA A 129 6.42 -24.32 -37.70
CA ALA A 129 7.08 -23.41 -36.77
C ALA A 129 6.75 -21.94 -37.07
N GLY A 130 6.72 -21.56 -38.34
CA GLY A 130 6.28 -20.23 -38.76
C GLY A 130 4.85 -19.91 -38.31
N THR A 131 3.93 -20.87 -38.47
CA THR A 131 2.53 -20.73 -38.02
C THR A 131 2.45 -20.58 -36.50
N LEU A 132 3.17 -21.40 -35.74
CA LEU A 132 3.20 -21.31 -34.28
C LEU A 132 3.75 -19.96 -33.80
N ASN A 133 4.81 -19.45 -34.43
CA ASN A 133 5.37 -18.15 -34.10
C ASN A 133 4.37 -17.01 -34.33
N ILE A 134 3.60 -17.06 -35.43
CA ILE A 134 2.56 -16.05 -35.72
C ILE A 134 1.47 -16.10 -34.65
N LEU A 135 0.94 -17.29 -34.33
CA LEU A 135 -0.11 -17.44 -33.30
C LEU A 135 0.38 -17.01 -31.92
N LEU A 136 1.64 -17.31 -31.57
CA LEU A 136 2.25 -16.85 -30.32
C LEU A 136 2.43 -15.33 -30.27
N ALA A 137 2.84 -14.71 -31.38
CA ALA A 137 2.97 -13.26 -31.49
C ALA A 137 1.59 -12.58 -31.37
N GLU A 138 0.57 -13.12 -32.02
CA GLU A 138 -0.82 -12.65 -31.92
C GLU A 138 -1.32 -12.72 -30.46
N HIS A 139 -1.15 -13.86 -29.79
CA HIS A 139 -1.50 -14.01 -28.38
C HIS A 139 -0.72 -13.05 -27.47
N GLY A 140 0.56 -12.82 -27.76
CA GLY A 140 1.39 -11.84 -27.04
C GLY A 140 0.84 -10.41 -27.19
N LEU A 141 0.42 -10.04 -28.40
CA LEU A 141 -0.17 -8.73 -28.69
C LEU A 141 -1.54 -8.57 -28.02
N GLU A 142 -2.39 -9.60 -28.06
CA GLU A 142 -3.69 -9.60 -27.36
C GLU A 142 -3.51 -9.43 -25.84
N SER A 143 -2.59 -10.19 -25.26
CA SER A 143 -2.25 -10.09 -23.83
C SER A 143 -1.73 -8.70 -23.45
N MET A 144 -0.89 -8.11 -24.31
CA MET A 144 -0.37 -6.76 -24.12
C MET A 144 -1.46 -5.70 -24.25
N ASN A 145 -2.40 -5.84 -25.19
CA ASN A 145 -3.51 -4.91 -25.34
C ASN A 145 -4.42 -4.92 -24.10
N ILE A 146 -4.76 -6.11 -23.58
CA ILE A 146 -5.54 -6.24 -22.33
C ILE A 146 -4.80 -5.58 -21.16
N ALA A 147 -3.50 -5.84 -21.02
CA ALA A 147 -2.68 -5.22 -19.97
C ALA A 147 -2.62 -3.68 -20.14
N HIS A 148 -2.54 -3.18 -21.38
CA HIS A 148 -2.55 -1.77 -21.68
C HIS A 148 -3.88 -1.09 -21.32
N GLU A 149 -5.02 -1.73 -21.65
CA GLU A 149 -6.35 -1.24 -21.27
C GLU A 149 -6.52 -1.18 -19.74
N GLN A 150 -6.09 -2.23 -19.03
CA GLN A 150 -6.11 -2.25 -17.56
C GLN A 150 -5.22 -1.15 -16.96
N ASN A 151 -4.03 -0.96 -17.51
CA ASN A 151 -3.13 0.10 -17.07
C ASN A 151 -3.70 1.49 -17.35
N GLY A 152 -4.36 1.68 -18.50
CA GLY A 152 -5.08 2.92 -18.83
C GLY A 152 -6.17 3.24 -17.83
N ALA A 153 -6.99 2.25 -17.45
CA ALA A 153 -8.01 2.41 -16.43
C ALA A 153 -7.41 2.74 -15.04
N ALA A 154 -6.32 2.06 -14.66
CA ALA A 154 -5.61 2.36 -13.42
C ALA A 154 -5.02 3.78 -13.42
N HIS A 155 -4.45 4.23 -14.54
CA HIS A 155 -3.94 5.61 -14.69
C HIS A 155 -5.04 6.66 -14.52
N LEU A 156 -6.22 6.45 -15.11
CA LEU A 156 -7.36 7.36 -14.95
C LEU A 156 -7.83 7.40 -13.49
N ALA A 157 -7.93 6.25 -12.82
CA ALA A 157 -8.31 6.18 -11.42
C ALA A 157 -7.31 6.91 -10.50
N ILE A 158 -6.01 6.76 -10.75
CA ILE A 158 -4.97 7.49 -10.01
C ILE A 158 -5.12 9.01 -10.23
N ARG A 159 -5.38 9.43 -11.47
CA ARG A 159 -5.56 10.84 -11.80
C ARG A 159 -6.78 11.44 -11.08
N GLU A 160 -7.91 10.76 -11.09
CA GLU A 160 -9.12 11.19 -10.37
C GLU A 160 -8.86 11.31 -8.86
N ARG A 161 -8.16 10.33 -8.27
CA ARG A 161 -7.76 10.39 -6.87
C ARG A 161 -6.81 11.55 -6.56
N LEU A 162 -5.93 11.91 -7.49
CA LEU A 162 -5.04 13.06 -7.35
C LEU A 162 -5.82 14.38 -7.41
N GLU A 163 -6.75 14.51 -8.35
CA GLU A 163 -7.59 15.71 -8.49
C GLU A 163 -8.48 15.92 -7.26
N THR A 164 -9.11 14.85 -6.75
CA THR A 164 -9.90 14.91 -5.49
C THR A 164 -9.04 15.28 -4.29
N THR A 165 -7.84 14.69 -4.16
CA THR A 165 -6.90 15.03 -3.07
C THR A 165 -6.47 16.50 -3.15
N ASN A 166 -6.16 17.01 -4.34
CA ASN A 166 -5.84 18.43 -4.53
C ASN A 166 -7.01 19.34 -4.15
N GLY A 167 -8.25 18.96 -4.49
CA GLY A 167 -9.45 19.67 -4.07
C GLY A 167 -9.58 19.75 -2.55
N VAL A 168 -9.39 18.63 -1.85
CA VAL A 168 -9.41 18.58 -0.38
C VAL A 168 -8.29 19.44 0.22
N LEU A 169 -7.07 19.40 -0.34
CA LEU A 169 -5.95 20.21 0.14
C LEU A 169 -6.23 21.71 0.02
N VAL A 170 -6.87 22.14 -1.07
CA VAL A 170 -7.31 23.53 -1.25
C VAL A 170 -8.32 23.92 -0.16
N GLN A 171 -9.32 23.09 0.10
CA GLN A 171 -10.31 23.34 1.15
C GLN A 171 -9.67 23.41 2.55
N VAL A 172 -8.74 22.50 2.86
CA VAL A 172 -8.02 22.49 4.14
C VAL A 172 -7.18 23.76 4.28
N ARG A 173 -6.45 24.15 3.24
CA ARG A 173 -5.67 25.40 3.24
C ARG A 173 -6.57 26.61 3.52
N ASP A 174 -7.69 26.73 2.81
CA ASP A 174 -8.60 27.87 2.95
C ASP A 174 -9.24 27.89 4.36
N SER A 175 -9.56 26.72 4.90
CA SER A 175 -10.04 26.57 6.29
C SER A 175 -8.98 27.00 7.32
N VAL A 176 -7.73 26.57 7.16
CA VAL A 176 -6.62 26.93 8.06
C VAL A 176 -6.38 28.45 8.03
N VAL A 177 -6.41 29.08 6.85
CA VAL A 177 -6.30 30.54 6.73
C VAL A 177 -7.46 31.24 7.44
N GLY A 178 -8.69 30.75 7.26
CA GLY A 178 -9.87 31.27 7.96
C GLY A 178 -9.77 31.15 9.48
N GLN A 179 -9.31 30.00 9.98
CA GLN A 179 -9.08 29.74 11.40
C GLN A 179 -7.99 30.65 11.98
N ALA A 180 -6.87 30.84 11.27
CA ALA A 180 -5.80 31.73 11.68
C ALA A 180 -6.28 33.19 11.82
N ALA A 181 -7.09 33.67 10.88
CA ALA A 181 -7.68 35.00 10.95
C ALA A 181 -8.66 35.15 12.14
N ALA A 182 -9.44 34.12 12.45
CA ALA A 182 -10.33 34.10 13.60
C ALA A 182 -9.56 34.12 14.92
N LEU A 183 -8.47 33.35 15.02
CA LEU A 183 -7.58 33.36 16.19
C LEU A 183 -6.95 34.73 16.40
N TYR A 184 -6.45 35.37 15.34
CA TYR A 184 -5.90 36.72 15.44
C TYR A 184 -6.93 37.71 15.99
N LYS A 185 -8.17 37.70 15.47
CA LYS A 185 -9.26 38.54 16.00
C LYS A 185 -9.59 38.23 17.46
N ALA A 186 -9.62 36.96 17.84
CA ALA A 186 -9.87 36.57 19.23
C ALA A 186 -8.76 37.09 20.16
N THR A 187 -7.50 36.99 19.74
CA THR A 187 -6.37 37.51 20.52
C THR A 187 -6.41 39.03 20.68
N THR A 188 -6.76 39.78 19.63
CA THR A 188 -6.85 41.25 19.73
C THR A 188 -8.02 41.68 20.61
N LEU A 189 -9.16 40.99 20.54
CA LEU A 189 -10.30 41.25 21.42
C LEU A 189 -9.94 40.95 22.89
N LEU A 190 -9.23 39.85 23.16
CA LEU A 190 -8.74 39.54 24.51
C LEU A 190 -7.77 40.61 25.01
N GLU A 191 -6.88 41.12 24.17
CA GLU A 191 -5.97 42.21 24.53
C GLU A 191 -6.73 43.50 24.85
N GLN A 192 -7.76 43.84 24.06
CA GLN A 192 -8.62 45.00 24.31
C GLN A 192 -9.40 44.85 25.62
N LEU A 193 -9.99 43.68 25.87
CA LEU A 193 -10.68 43.38 27.13
C LEU A 193 -9.72 43.47 28.30
N TYR A 194 -8.50 42.94 28.18
CA TYR A 194 -7.49 43.06 29.22
C TYR A 194 -7.14 44.52 29.52
N LYS A 195 -6.95 45.36 28.49
CA LYS A 195 -6.70 46.81 28.66
C LYS A 195 -7.87 47.52 29.32
N LEU A 196 -9.10 47.20 28.93
CA LEU A 196 -10.30 47.80 29.49
C LEU A 196 -10.48 47.41 30.96
N VAL A 197 -10.43 46.11 31.27
CA VAL A 197 -10.52 45.59 32.63
C VAL A 197 -9.41 46.16 33.51
N SER A 198 -8.15 46.09 33.08
CA SER A 198 -7.03 46.60 33.87
C SER A 198 -7.07 48.13 34.04
N GLY A 199 -7.52 48.88 33.03
CA GLY A 199 -7.64 50.34 33.07
C GLY A 199 -8.80 50.81 33.95
N GLU A 200 -10.01 50.29 33.72
CA GLU A 200 -11.22 50.67 34.46
C GLU A 200 -11.14 50.24 35.92
N ILE A 201 -10.72 49.00 36.19
CA ILE A 201 -10.57 48.50 37.56
C ILE A 201 -9.50 49.31 38.27
N ARG A 202 -8.33 49.54 37.67
CA ARG A 202 -7.28 50.37 38.28
C ARG A 202 -7.73 51.81 38.53
N ALA A 203 -8.45 52.42 37.60
CA ALA A 203 -8.97 53.78 37.77
C ALA A 203 -10.09 53.86 38.82
N SER A 204 -10.89 52.80 38.96
CA SER A 204 -11.91 52.67 40.00
C SER A 204 -11.27 52.52 41.38
N TRP A 205 -10.28 51.64 41.52
CA TRP A 205 -9.52 51.45 42.77
C TRP A 205 -8.82 52.74 43.22
N ARG A 206 -8.10 53.43 42.31
CA ARG A 206 -7.46 54.72 42.64
C ARG A 206 -8.46 55.79 43.07
N ARG A 207 -9.65 55.83 42.47
CA ARG A 207 -10.72 56.76 42.88
C ARG A 207 -11.25 56.45 44.27
N LEU A 208 -11.27 55.17 44.65
CA LEU A 208 -11.71 54.73 45.98
C LEU A 208 -10.69 55.11 47.05
N GLU A 209 -9.40 54.92 46.77
CA GLU A 209 -8.30 55.12 47.73
C GLU A 209 -8.17 56.58 48.22
N ASP A 210 -8.31 57.58 47.33
CA ASP A 210 -7.80 58.92 47.67
C ASP A 210 -8.79 59.86 48.37
N LYS A 211 -10.11 59.65 48.27
CA LYS A 211 -11.07 60.65 48.81
C LYS A 211 -12.27 60.05 49.52
N GLN A 212 -12.83 58.96 49.00
CA GLN A 212 -14.09 58.45 49.54
C GLN A 212 -13.90 57.68 50.84
N ILE A 213 -12.83 56.90 50.99
CA ILE A 213 -12.55 56.18 52.24
C ILE A 213 -12.30 57.17 53.40
N TYR A 214 -11.49 58.21 53.16
CA TYR A 214 -11.19 59.19 54.20
C TYR A 214 -12.41 60.04 54.58
N LEU A 215 -13.21 60.47 53.60
CA LEU A 215 -14.43 61.25 53.86
C LEU A 215 -15.52 60.42 54.53
N THR A 216 -15.72 59.16 54.13
CA THR A 216 -16.67 58.27 54.80
C THR A 216 -16.25 57.95 56.24
N LEU A 217 -14.95 57.78 56.52
CA LEU A 217 -14.46 57.64 57.90
C LEU A 217 -14.71 58.91 58.73
N LEU A 218 -14.54 60.08 58.14
CA LEU A 218 -14.84 61.36 58.80
C LEU A 218 -16.34 61.57 59.03
N ASP A 219 -17.19 61.21 58.07
CA ASP A 219 -18.66 61.29 58.20
C ASP A 219 -19.19 60.27 59.21
N ILE A 220 -18.64 59.06 59.27
CA ILE A 220 -18.96 58.08 60.32
C ILE A 220 -18.55 58.67 61.68
N LYS A 221 -17.34 59.24 61.78
CA LYS A 221 -16.85 59.88 63.00
C LYS A 221 -17.68 61.09 63.42
N ALA A 222 -18.16 61.89 62.46
CA ALA A 222 -19.00 63.06 62.72
C ALA A 222 -20.46 62.68 63.02
N GLY A 223 -20.96 61.60 62.43
CA GLY A 223 -22.29 61.03 62.65
C GLY A 223 -22.44 60.29 63.98
N LEU A 224 -21.33 59.97 64.66
CA LEU A 224 -21.29 59.59 66.07
C LEU A 224 -21.56 60.81 66.97
N VAL A 225 -22.75 61.41 66.84
CA VAL A 225 -23.22 62.58 67.60
C VAL A 225 -23.52 62.23 69.07
N SER A 226 -23.50 60.95 69.42
CA SER A 226 -23.51 60.48 70.80
C SER A 226 -22.31 59.57 71.00
N ARG A 227 -21.53 59.81 72.08
CA ARG A 227 -20.53 58.85 72.54
C ARG A 227 -21.23 57.47 72.55
N PRO A 228 -20.72 56.47 71.80
CA PRO A 228 -21.33 55.14 71.84
C PRO A 228 -21.37 54.69 73.30
N ASP A 229 -22.47 54.05 73.71
CA ASP A 229 -22.62 53.58 75.09
C ASP A 229 -21.60 52.44 75.34
N VAL A 230 -20.42 52.82 75.80
CA VAL A 230 -19.29 51.91 76.05
C VAL A 230 -19.43 51.18 77.38
N ARG A 231 -20.55 51.34 78.10
CA ARG A 231 -20.80 50.67 79.39
C ARG A 231 -20.72 49.14 79.32
N TRP A 232 -20.79 48.55 78.13
CA TRP A 232 -20.71 47.10 77.91
C TRP A 232 -19.67 46.68 76.86
N THR A 233 -18.74 47.56 76.50
CA THR A 233 -17.67 47.26 75.53
C THR A 233 -16.28 47.41 76.16
N PHE A 234 -15.26 46.84 75.53
CA PHE A 234 -13.83 46.93 75.94
C PHE A 234 -13.21 48.33 75.70
N LEU A 235 -14.03 49.37 75.60
CA LEU A 235 -13.62 50.75 75.29
C LEU A 235 -14.10 51.73 76.38
N GLN A 236 -14.16 51.24 77.62
CA GLN A 236 -14.56 52.05 78.77
C GLN A 236 -13.48 53.06 79.17
N GLU A 237 -13.90 54.23 79.68
CA GLU A 237 -12.96 55.21 80.23
C GLU A 237 -12.30 54.63 81.50
N PRO A 238 -10.95 54.67 81.62
CA PRO A 238 -10.25 54.10 82.76
C PRO A 238 -10.63 54.81 84.07
N VAL A 239 -10.77 54.03 85.14
CA VAL A 239 -11.02 54.52 86.50
C VAL A 239 -9.76 55.18 87.03
N LEU A 240 -9.88 56.41 87.53
CA LEU A 240 -8.78 57.11 88.18
C LEU A 240 -8.66 56.65 89.63
N VAL A 241 -7.57 55.96 89.95
CA VAL A 241 -7.26 55.53 91.31
C VAL A 241 -6.20 56.48 91.90
N GLU A 242 -6.42 56.91 93.14
CA GLU A 242 -5.49 57.74 93.89
C GLU A 242 -4.79 56.87 94.96
N ASP A 243 -3.46 56.87 94.93
CA ASP A 243 -2.63 56.20 95.93
C ASP A 243 -2.61 56.99 97.25
N ALA A 244 -2.17 56.36 98.35
CA ALA A 244 -2.00 56.96 99.67
C ALA A 244 -1.06 58.19 99.68
N LEU A 245 -0.21 58.35 98.65
CA LEU A 245 0.64 59.52 98.42
C LEU A 245 -0.01 60.61 97.55
N GLY A 246 -1.31 60.49 97.24
CA GLY A 246 -2.08 61.46 96.44
C GLY A 246 -1.80 61.42 94.93
N ARG A 247 -1.14 60.37 94.43
CA ARG A 247 -0.82 60.21 93.01
C ARG A 247 -1.99 59.53 92.29
N LYS A 248 -2.53 60.18 91.26
CA LYS A 248 -3.62 59.67 90.43
C LYS A 248 -3.08 58.96 89.20
N PHE A 249 -3.53 57.74 88.93
CA PHE A 249 -3.21 57.02 87.70
C PHE A 249 -4.46 56.35 87.11
N PRO A 250 -4.57 56.27 85.78
CA PRO A 250 -5.68 55.61 85.13
C PRO A 250 -5.51 54.09 85.22
N VAL A 251 -6.56 53.41 85.66
CA VAL A 251 -6.66 51.95 85.68
C VAL A 251 -7.78 51.55 84.72
N PRO A 252 -7.52 50.70 83.72
CA PRO A 252 -8.58 50.16 82.88
C PRO A 252 -9.68 49.54 83.75
N SER A 253 -10.95 49.87 83.47
CA SER A 253 -12.10 49.39 84.26
C SER A 253 -12.30 47.87 84.18
N GLU A 254 -11.60 47.19 83.26
CA GLU A 254 -11.59 45.73 83.11
C GLU A 254 -10.80 45.02 84.23
N TYR A 255 -10.05 45.76 85.04
CA TYR A 255 -9.19 45.16 86.05
C TYR A 255 -10.00 44.80 87.29
N ASP A 256 -10.20 43.50 87.51
CA ASP A 256 -10.72 42.99 88.77
C ASP A 256 -9.76 43.31 89.93
N PHE A 257 -10.31 43.40 91.15
CA PHE A 257 -9.53 43.67 92.36
C PHE A 257 -8.31 42.74 92.52
N SER A 258 -8.44 41.47 92.13
CA SER A 258 -7.34 40.49 92.19
C SER A 258 -6.18 40.82 91.23
N LEU A 259 -6.50 41.36 90.05
CA LEU A 259 -5.52 41.80 89.06
C LEU A 259 -4.84 43.10 89.52
N LEU A 260 -5.65 44.03 90.04
CA LEU A 260 -5.18 45.28 90.64
C LEU A 260 -4.22 45.03 91.81
N ASP A 261 -4.58 44.15 92.76
CA ASP A 261 -3.72 43.78 93.89
C ASP A 261 -2.38 43.19 93.42
N ARG A 262 -2.39 42.33 92.39
CA ARG A 262 -1.15 41.81 91.80
C ARG A 262 -0.29 42.90 91.16
N ILE A 263 -0.88 43.81 90.40
CA ILE A 263 -0.15 44.89 89.73
C ILE A 263 0.44 45.84 90.77
N ILE A 264 -0.30 46.18 91.82
CA ILE A 264 0.16 47.04 92.91
C ILE A 264 1.34 46.39 93.64
N ARG A 265 1.21 45.13 94.07
CA ARG A 265 2.30 44.36 94.73
C ARG A 265 3.53 44.13 93.86
N HIS A 266 3.38 44.21 92.53
CA HIS A 266 4.49 44.06 91.61
C HIS A 266 5.23 45.38 91.37
N LYS A 267 4.53 46.52 91.43
CA LYS A 267 5.11 47.85 91.20
C LYS A 267 5.61 48.55 92.46
N PHE A 268 5.06 48.23 93.62
CA PHE A 268 5.37 48.80 94.93
C PHE A 268 5.70 47.68 95.92
#